data_AF-A0A3Q1EYU0-F1
#
_entry.id   AF-A0A3Q1EYU0-F1
#
_cell.length_a   1.000
_cell.length_b   1.000
_cell.length_c   1.000
_cell.angle_alpha   90.00
_cell.angle_beta   90.00
_cell.angle_gamma   90.00
#
_symmetry.space_group_name_H-M   'P 1'
#
loop_
_entity.id
_entity.type
_entity.pdbx_description
1 polymer ?
#
loop_
_entity_poly.entity_id
_entity_poly.type
_entity_poly.pdbx_seq_one_letter_code
_entity_poly.pdbx_strand_id
1 'polypeptide(L)'
;MTGMSWLSRLNPRGPGSRSGRSAAPSSPCTADPETCLMVFENHWRQVSWVLEQHETSSSSDDLTAVRNHTDQMLCLLAEERPAESSDGGASVSPMGPILELVVTENILESLVQWHLRRGLDPDSQGALLKLFEMLIGQSQQPLLQHTAVLHPLLRLLGACADPELGCPSALENSLVLLLNQVCVSMARQPVVLEMLFRAAPAQQGSTNLLIFSLLVPFIHRDGAIGQQARDALLLVMAASASHEAVARYIAENSYFCPVSDADHENRMQGFCRE
;
A
#
# COMPACT_ATOMS: atom_id res chain seq x y z
N MET A 1 -5.97 -19.08 -6.72
CA MET A 1 -6.81 -18.83 -7.92
C MET A 1 -8.26 -18.70 -7.49
N THR A 2 -8.70 -17.46 -7.26
CA THR A 2 -10.12 -17.06 -7.18
C THR A 2 -10.13 -15.54 -7.25
N GLY A 3 -10.09 -14.99 -8.47
CA GLY A 3 -10.29 -13.56 -8.70
C GLY A 3 -11.74 -13.22 -8.36
N MET A 4 -11.93 -12.29 -7.43
CA MET A 4 -13.25 -11.95 -6.93
C MET A 4 -14.02 -11.10 -7.95
N SER A 5 -15.12 -11.69 -8.43
CA SER A 5 -16.13 -11.13 -9.33
C SER A 5 -17.00 -10.06 -8.64
N TRP A 6 -16.45 -8.87 -8.39
CA TRP A 6 -17.26 -7.72 -7.90
C TRP A 6 -17.56 -6.68 -8.99
N LEU A 7 -16.72 -6.59 -10.02
CA LEU A 7 -16.83 -5.60 -11.11
C LEU A 7 -18.06 -5.79 -12.03
N SER A 8 -18.79 -6.90 -11.92
CA SER A 8 -19.94 -7.19 -12.79
C SER A 8 -21.25 -6.49 -12.38
N ARG A 9 -21.30 -5.80 -11.23
CA ARG A 9 -22.55 -5.25 -10.67
C ARG A 9 -22.87 -3.81 -11.06
N LEU A 10 -22.08 -3.20 -11.94
CA LEU A 10 -22.32 -1.81 -12.41
C LEU A 10 -23.07 -1.72 -13.76
N ASN A 11 -23.66 -2.81 -14.26
CA ASN A 11 -24.35 -2.79 -15.55
C ASN A 11 -25.87 -3.06 -15.40
N PRO A 12 -26.75 -2.06 -15.59
CA PRO A 12 -28.19 -2.28 -15.60
C PRO A 12 -28.60 -2.93 -16.94
N ARG A 13 -28.86 -4.25 -16.94
CA ARG A 13 -29.43 -4.97 -18.09
C ARG A 13 -30.94 -4.75 -18.17
N GLY A 14 -31.39 -3.89 -19.08
CA GLY A 14 -32.76 -3.94 -19.63
C GLY A 14 -32.87 -4.96 -20.76
N PRO A 15 -34.03 -5.63 -20.97
CA PRO A 15 -34.19 -6.59 -22.06
C PRO A 15 -34.62 -5.89 -23.34
N GLY A 16 -33.88 -6.10 -24.43
CA GLY A 16 -34.24 -5.58 -25.75
C GLY A 16 -33.46 -6.28 -26.87
N SER A 17 -34.12 -7.21 -27.55
CA SER A 17 -33.64 -7.93 -28.73
C SER A 17 -33.52 -7.01 -29.95
N ARG A 18 -32.39 -7.02 -30.66
CA ARG A 18 -32.31 -7.24 -32.13
C ARG A 18 -30.89 -7.22 -32.69
N SER A 19 -30.74 -7.99 -33.76
CA SER A 19 -29.52 -8.47 -34.40
C SER A 19 -28.70 -7.44 -35.20
N GLY A 20 -27.38 -7.66 -35.24
CA GLY A 20 -26.54 -7.49 -36.44
C GLY A 20 -25.84 -6.15 -36.63
N ARG A 21 -24.53 -6.10 -36.30
CA ARG A 21 -23.44 -5.57 -37.15
C ARG A 21 -22.11 -5.68 -36.42
N SER A 22 -21.08 -6.08 -37.17
CA SER A 22 -19.68 -6.15 -36.75
C SER A 22 -19.26 -4.84 -36.06
N ALA A 23 -18.99 -4.90 -34.75
CA ALA A 23 -18.39 -3.81 -34.00
C ALA A 23 -17.00 -4.27 -33.56
N ALA A 24 -15.99 -3.47 -33.90
CA ALA A 24 -14.65 -3.57 -33.35
C ALA A 24 -14.70 -3.72 -31.82
N PRO A 25 -13.71 -4.35 -31.17
CA PRO A 25 -13.67 -4.41 -29.71
C PRO A 25 -13.74 -2.98 -29.17
N SER A 26 -14.88 -2.67 -28.57
CA SER A 26 -15.09 -1.43 -27.82
C SER A 26 -13.96 -1.32 -26.80
N SER A 27 -13.12 -0.29 -26.97
CA SER A 27 -12.19 0.15 -25.94
C SER A 27 -12.93 0.12 -24.60
N PRO A 28 -12.33 -0.40 -23.51
CA PRO A 28 -12.98 -0.36 -22.21
C PRO A 28 -13.31 1.10 -21.93
N CYS A 29 -14.59 1.40 -21.68
CA CYS A 29 -15.04 2.72 -21.27
C CYS A 29 -14.31 3.05 -19.96
N THR A 30 -13.12 3.65 -20.06
CA THR A 30 -12.55 4.35 -18.93
C THR A 30 -13.39 5.60 -18.78
N ALA A 31 -14.09 5.70 -17.64
CA ALA A 31 -14.83 6.90 -17.29
C ALA A 31 -13.90 8.12 -17.45
N ASP A 32 -14.50 9.22 -17.89
CA ASP A 32 -13.79 10.48 -18.07
C ASP A 32 -13.11 10.92 -16.75
N PRO A 33 -11.81 11.30 -16.76
CA PRO A 33 -11.07 11.61 -15.53
C PRO A 33 -11.70 12.71 -14.67
N GLU A 34 -12.32 13.72 -15.30
CA GLU A 34 -13.02 14.80 -14.60
C GLU A 34 -14.28 14.28 -13.88
N THR A 35 -15.00 13.35 -14.50
CA THR A 35 -16.12 12.64 -13.86
C THR A 35 -15.66 11.82 -12.66
N CYS A 36 -14.55 11.08 -12.78
CA CYS A 36 -13.99 10.31 -11.67
C CYS A 36 -13.59 11.22 -10.49
N LEU A 37 -12.93 12.35 -10.77
CA LEU A 37 -12.58 13.35 -9.77
C LEU A 37 -13.81 13.89 -9.05
N MET A 38 -14.85 14.29 -9.78
CA MET A 38 -16.09 14.81 -9.19
C MET A 38 -16.77 13.79 -8.26
N VAL A 39 -16.79 12.51 -8.65
CA VAL A 39 -17.34 11.42 -7.81
C VAL A 39 -16.48 11.25 -6.55
N PHE A 40 -15.15 11.29 -6.71
CA PHE A 40 -14.22 11.22 -5.59
C PHE A 40 -14.44 12.37 -4.60
N GLU A 41 -14.49 13.62 -5.07
CA GLU A 41 -14.75 14.81 -4.26
C GLU A 41 -16.09 14.71 -3.51
N ASN A 42 -17.12 14.18 -4.18
CA ASN A 42 -18.43 14.02 -3.56
C ASN A 42 -18.41 13.01 -2.41
N HIS A 43 -17.69 11.89 -2.57
CA HIS A 43 -17.48 10.94 -1.48
C HIS A 43 -16.60 11.52 -0.38
N TRP A 44 -15.53 12.24 -0.75
CA TRP A 44 -14.65 12.86 0.22
C TRP A 44 -15.38 13.89 1.08
N ARG A 45 -16.24 14.73 0.49
CA ARG A 45 -17.07 15.69 1.24
C ARG A 45 -17.95 15.03 2.31
N GLN A 46 -18.47 13.84 2.02
CA GLN A 46 -19.29 13.08 2.98
C GLN A 46 -18.41 12.52 4.11
N VAL A 47 -17.23 12.00 3.77
CA VAL A 47 -16.27 11.47 4.74
C VAL A 47 -15.71 12.59 5.61
N SER A 48 -15.20 13.68 5.02
CA SER A 48 -14.60 14.80 5.75
C SER A 48 -15.59 15.41 6.74
N TRP A 49 -16.85 15.56 6.36
CA TRP A 49 -17.90 16.04 7.25
C TRP A 49 -18.08 15.15 8.50
N VAL A 50 -17.99 13.82 8.36
CA VAL A 50 -18.03 12.89 9.50
C VAL A 50 -16.73 12.93 10.31
N LEU A 51 -15.58 13.07 9.65
CA LEU A 51 -14.26 13.15 10.28
C LEU A 51 -14.08 14.41 11.15
N GLU A 52 -14.71 15.52 10.75
CA GLU A 52 -14.70 16.81 11.45
C GLU A 52 -15.64 16.84 12.66
N GLN A 53 -16.66 15.99 12.71
CA GLN A 53 -17.54 15.90 13.87
C GLN A 53 -16.78 15.31 15.06
N HIS A 54 -16.58 16.13 16.10
CA HIS A 54 -15.98 15.69 17.35
C HIS A 54 -16.79 14.55 17.99
N GLU A 55 -16.07 13.60 18.59
CA GLU A 55 -16.38 12.33 19.29
C GLU A 55 -17.74 12.13 19.99
N THR A 56 -18.61 13.12 20.08
CA THR A 56 -19.84 13.07 20.89
C THR A 56 -21.01 12.29 20.27
N SER A 57 -20.97 11.84 19.02
CA SER A 57 -22.16 11.24 18.39
C SER A 57 -21.98 10.31 17.19
N SER A 58 -20.77 9.84 16.86
CA SER A 58 -20.61 8.94 15.70
C SER A 58 -21.30 7.61 15.97
N SER A 59 -22.39 7.35 15.25
CA SER A 59 -23.14 6.11 15.30
C SER A 59 -22.39 4.97 14.58
N SER A 60 -22.84 3.74 14.79
CA SER A 60 -22.38 2.59 13.97
C SER A 60 -22.66 2.81 12.48
N ASP A 61 -23.68 3.60 12.15
CA ASP A 61 -24.05 3.93 10.78
C ASP A 61 -23.01 4.89 10.15
N ASP A 62 -22.50 5.85 10.92
CA ASP A 62 -21.46 6.78 10.46
C ASP A 62 -20.16 6.05 10.13
N LEU A 63 -19.75 5.08 10.96
CA LEU A 63 -18.56 4.25 10.71
C LEU A 63 -18.73 3.39 9.45
N THR A 64 -19.94 2.84 9.23
CA THR A 64 -20.25 2.08 8.02
C THR A 64 -20.24 2.98 6.78
N ALA A 65 -20.80 4.19 6.88
CA ALA A 65 -20.79 5.17 5.81
C ALA A 65 -19.36 5.60 5.44
N VAL A 66 -18.52 5.90 6.44
CA VAL A 66 -17.10 6.24 6.23
C VAL A 66 -16.37 5.11 5.52
N ARG A 67 -16.53 3.86 5.96
CA ARG A 67 -15.92 2.69 5.29
C ARG A 67 -16.35 2.57 3.83
N ASN A 68 -17.65 2.68 3.55
CA ASN A 68 -18.19 2.54 2.20
C ASN A 68 -17.70 3.66 1.27
N HIS A 69 -17.73 4.91 1.71
CA HIS A 69 -17.25 6.03 0.91
C HIS A 69 -15.73 5.98 0.70
N THR A 70 -14.98 5.58 1.72
CA THR A 70 -13.52 5.38 1.61
C THR A 70 -13.19 4.31 0.57
N ASP A 71 -13.92 3.19 0.56
CA ASP A 71 -13.74 2.13 -0.42
C ASP A 71 -13.98 2.62 -1.86
N GLN A 72 -15.08 3.34 -2.10
CA GLN A 72 -15.39 3.94 -3.41
C GLN A 72 -14.32 4.92 -3.87
N MET A 73 -13.89 5.83 -2.98
CA MET A 73 -12.84 6.81 -3.27
C MET A 73 -11.54 6.15 -3.69
N LEU A 74 -11.10 5.14 -2.95
CA LEU A 74 -9.78 4.58 -3.16
C LEU A 74 -9.74 3.55 -4.29
N CYS A 75 -10.88 2.96 -4.66
CA CYS A 75 -11.00 2.26 -5.94
C CYS A 75 -10.77 3.20 -7.12
N LEU A 76 -11.35 4.42 -7.09
CA LEU A 76 -11.11 5.42 -8.13
C LEU A 76 -9.63 5.84 -8.19
N LEU A 77 -9.00 6.05 -7.04
CA LEU A 77 -7.56 6.35 -6.96
C LEU A 77 -6.69 5.23 -7.56
N ALA A 78 -7.03 3.96 -7.31
CA ALA A 78 -6.26 2.84 -7.83
C ALA A 78 -6.39 2.69 -9.35
N GLU A 79 -7.56 3.00 -9.91
CA GLU A 79 -7.79 2.94 -11.35
C GLU A 79 -7.23 4.18 -12.10
N GLU A 80 -6.92 5.26 -11.39
CA GLU A 80 -6.45 6.51 -11.97
C GLU A 80 -5.06 6.37 -12.64
N ARG A 81 -5.01 6.70 -13.92
CA ARG A 81 -3.77 6.80 -14.69
C ARG A 81 -3.07 8.15 -14.46
N PRO A 82 -1.73 8.22 -14.59
CA PRO A 82 -1.01 9.49 -14.56
C PRO A 82 -1.58 10.47 -15.60
N ALA A 83 -1.51 11.77 -15.30
CA ALA A 83 -1.96 12.78 -16.23
C ALA A 83 -1.14 12.73 -17.53
N GLU A 84 -1.79 12.94 -18.67
CA GLU A 84 -1.12 12.97 -19.96
C GLU A 84 -0.35 14.28 -20.10
N SER A 85 0.99 14.21 -20.08
CA SER A 85 1.84 15.37 -20.32
C SER A 85 1.69 15.83 -21.77
N SER A 86 1.07 17.00 -21.98
CA SER A 86 0.90 17.58 -23.32
C SER A 86 2.20 18.15 -23.91
N ASP A 87 3.23 18.32 -23.09
CA ASP A 87 4.55 18.83 -23.49
C ASP A 87 5.59 17.70 -23.46
N GLY A 88 6.28 17.50 -24.58
CA GLY A 88 7.35 16.50 -24.76
C GLY A 88 8.65 16.78 -23.99
N GLY A 89 8.56 17.48 -22.85
CA GLY A 89 9.67 17.75 -21.95
C GLY A 89 9.88 16.61 -20.96
N ALA A 90 11.11 16.10 -20.89
CA ALA A 90 11.53 15.11 -19.89
C ALA A 90 11.53 15.73 -18.49
N SER A 91 10.39 15.72 -17.79
CA SER A 91 10.31 16.10 -16.38
C SER A 91 9.01 15.60 -15.77
N VAL A 92 9.10 14.49 -15.03
CA VAL A 92 8.09 13.92 -14.12
C VAL A 92 6.71 13.72 -14.74
N SER A 93 6.29 12.46 -14.97
CA SER A 93 4.90 12.16 -15.34
C SER A 93 3.96 12.85 -14.33
N PRO A 94 3.07 13.74 -14.79
CA PRO A 94 2.26 14.52 -13.87
C PRO A 94 1.30 13.59 -13.13
N MET A 95 1.10 13.88 -11.84
CA MET A 95 0.16 13.14 -11.00
C MET A 95 -1.24 13.25 -11.61
N GLY A 96 -2.02 12.18 -11.51
CA GLY A 96 -3.44 12.26 -11.81
C GLY A 96 -4.17 13.19 -10.82
N PRO A 97 -5.30 13.79 -11.22
CA PRO A 97 -5.99 14.79 -10.41
C PRO A 97 -6.51 14.27 -9.05
N ILE A 98 -6.94 13.00 -8.97
CA ILE A 98 -7.35 12.36 -7.72
C ILE A 98 -6.14 12.20 -6.81
N LEU A 99 -5.00 11.72 -7.33
CA LEU A 99 -3.78 11.63 -6.55
C LEU A 99 -3.31 13.02 -6.06
N GLU A 100 -3.38 14.04 -6.91
CA GLU A 100 -3.07 15.42 -6.53
C GLU A 100 -3.95 15.90 -5.36
N LEU A 101 -5.26 15.65 -5.42
CA LEU A 101 -6.19 15.98 -4.34
C LEU A 101 -5.87 15.20 -3.05
N VAL A 102 -5.62 13.89 -3.15
CA VAL A 102 -5.26 13.02 -2.02
C VAL A 102 -4.02 13.52 -1.30
N VAL A 103 -3.00 13.94 -2.06
CA VAL A 103 -1.75 14.48 -1.52
C VAL A 103 -1.97 15.86 -0.91
N THR A 104 -2.67 16.75 -1.61
CA THR A 104 -2.89 18.13 -1.18
C THR A 104 -3.71 18.21 0.12
N GLU A 105 -4.77 17.39 0.22
CA GLU A 105 -5.66 17.39 1.38
C GLU A 105 -5.25 16.37 2.46
N ASN A 106 -4.17 15.62 2.25
CA ASN A 106 -3.71 14.57 3.18
C ASN A 106 -4.85 13.62 3.59
N ILE A 107 -5.61 13.14 2.59
CA ILE A 107 -6.83 12.37 2.80
C ILE A 107 -6.58 11.08 3.58
N LEU A 108 -5.54 10.33 3.19
CA LEU A 108 -5.19 9.05 3.83
C LEU A 108 -4.73 9.24 5.28
N GLU A 109 -4.03 10.33 5.57
CA GLU A 109 -3.61 10.69 6.93
C GLU A 109 -4.83 10.93 7.82
N SER A 110 -5.77 11.73 7.32
CA SER A 110 -7.01 12.06 8.03
C SER A 110 -7.83 10.80 8.33
N LEU A 111 -7.96 9.90 7.35
CA LEU A 111 -8.64 8.61 7.50
C LEU A 111 -7.97 7.70 8.53
N VAL A 112 -6.66 7.49 8.43
CA VAL A 112 -5.92 6.62 9.36
C VAL A 112 -5.97 7.20 10.78
N GLN A 113 -5.73 8.50 10.93
CA GLN A 113 -5.80 9.17 12.23
C GLN A 113 -7.20 9.11 12.86
N TRP A 114 -8.26 9.22 12.05
CA TRP A 114 -9.63 9.10 12.55
C TRP A 114 -9.91 7.70 13.12
N HIS A 115 -9.49 6.64 12.44
CA HIS A 115 -9.66 5.27 12.96
C HIS A 115 -8.81 5.01 14.21
N LEU A 116 -7.57 5.51 14.25
CA LEU A 116 -6.67 5.34 15.40
C LEU A 116 -7.17 6.03 16.67
N ARG A 117 -7.71 7.26 16.55
CA ARG A 117 -8.27 7.99 17.70
C ARG A 117 -9.43 7.24 18.38
N ARG A 118 -10.12 6.39 17.62
CA ARG A 118 -11.27 5.60 18.08
C ARG A 118 -10.89 4.22 18.62
N GLY A 119 -9.59 3.94 18.75
CA GLY A 119 -9.09 2.66 19.26
C GLY A 119 -8.95 1.56 18.20
N LEU A 120 -9.05 1.89 16.90
CA LEU A 120 -8.82 1.00 15.75
C LEU A 120 -9.32 -0.44 15.95
N ASP A 121 -10.63 -0.66 15.82
CA ASP A 121 -11.21 -2.00 15.95
C ASP A 121 -10.68 -2.98 14.88
N PRO A 122 -10.71 -4.31 15.12
CA PRO A 122 -10.18 -5.31 14.20
C PRO A 122 -10.78 -5.24 12.78
N ASP A 123 -12.06 -4.89 12.64
CA ASP A 123 -12.68 -4.77 11.32
C ASP A 123 -12.13 -3.55 10.57
N SER A 124 -11.94 -2.42 11.27
CA SER A 124 -11.32 -1.20 10.71
C SER A 124 -9.86 -1.47 10.34
N GLN A 125 -9.10 -2.13 11.21
CA GLN A 125 -7.72 -2.50 10.93
C GLN A 125 -7.63 -3.40 9.69
N GLY A 126 -8.48 -4.42 9.60
CA GLY A 126 -8.53 -5.32 8.45
C GLY A 126 -8.92 -4.60 7.16
N ALA A 127 -9.86 -3.65 7.22
CA ALA A 127 -10.24 -2.84 6.08
C ALA A 127 -9.10 -1.94 5.60
N LEU A 128 -8.41 -1.24 6.52
CA LEU A 128 -7.26 -0.39 6.19
C LEU A 128 -6.09 -1.20 5.60
N LEU A 129 -5.79 -2.39 6.15
CA LEU A 129 -4.74 -3.26 5.62
C LEU A 129 -5.02 -3.67 4.17
N LYS A 130 -6.26 -4.09 3.86
CA LYS A 130 -6.67 -4.48 2.50
C LYS A 130 -6.67 -3.31 1.54
N LEU A 131 -7.12 -2.14 2.01
CA LEU A 131 -7.14 -0.91 1.23
C LEU A 131 -5.73 -0.49 0.83
N PHE A 132 -4.77 -0.48 1.77
CA PHE A 132 -3.38 -0.17 1.42
C PHE A 132 -2.76 -1.25 0.54
N GLU A 133 -3.10 -2.53 0.75
CA GLU A 133 -2.63 -3.63 -0.10
C GLU A 133 -3.12 -3.44 -1.55
N MET A 134 -4.39 -3.10 -1.73
CA MET A 134 -4.99 -2.78 -3.02
C MET A 134 -4.32 -1.55 -3.65
N LEU A 135 -4.17 -0.45 -2.91
CA LEU A 135 -3.54 0.77 -3.44
C LEU A 135 -2.10 0.52 -3.90
N ILE A 136 -1.30 -0.22 -3.14
CA ILE A 136 0.11 -0.46 -3.50
C ILE A 136 0.21 -1.50 -4.63
N GLY A 137 -0.66 -2.51 -4.63
CA GLY A 137 -0.60 -3.61 -5.59
C GLY A 137 -1.24 -3.31 -6.95
N GLN A 138 -2.23 -2.40 -7.01
CA GLN A 138 -3.11 -2.24 -8.18
C GLN A 138 -3.09 -0.84 -8.80
N SER A 139 -2.52 0.17 -8.12
CA SER A 139 -2.51 1.53 -8.64
C SER A 139 -1.71 1.68 -9.92
N GLN A 140 -2.19 2.51 -10.84
CA GLN A 140 -1.51 2.81 -12.10
C GLN A 140 -0.39 3.86 -11.96
N GLN A 141 -0.22 4.43 -10.76
CA GLN A 141 0.74 5.46 -10.41
C GLN A 141 1.57 5.03 -9.19
N PRO A 142 2.84 5.48 -9.05
CA PRO A 142 3.73 5.05 -7.98
C PRO A 142 3.41 5.72 -6.63
N LEU A 143 2.31 5.32 -5.99
CA LEU A 143 1.76 6.00 -4.80
C LEU A 143 2.74 6.14 -3.63
N LEU A 144 3.62 5.15 -3.40
CA LEU A 144 4.57 5.17 -2.29
C LEU A 144 5.69 6.22 -2.43
N GLN A 145 5.82 6.88 -3.60
CA GLN A 145 6.72 8.02 -3.77
C GLN A 145 6.18 9.29 -3.13
N HIS A 146 4.90 9.32 -2.73
CA HIS A 146 4.27 10.45 -2.09
C HIS A 146 4.24 10.26 -0.57
N THR A 147 4.82 11.21 0.16
CA THR A 147 4.87 11.19 1.64
C THR A 147 3.47 11.16 2.26
N ALA A 148 2.49 11.82 1.64
CA ALA A 148 1.08 11.81 2.03
C ALA A 148 0.40 10.44 1.92
N VAL A 149 1.01 9.47 1.24
CA VAL A 149 0.59 8.06 1.21
C VAL A 149 1.48 7.20 2.11
N LEU A 150 2.79 7.45 2.06
CA LEU A 150 3.79 6.69 2.79
C LEU A 150 3.65 6.82 4.31
N HIS A 151 3.46 8.04 4.83
CA HIS A 151 3.37 8.26 6.28
C HIS A 151 2.11 7.62 6.91
N PRO A 152 0.90 7.74 6.32
CA PRO A 152 -0.28 7.05 6.83
C PRO A 152 -0.11 5.52 6.85
N LEU A 153 0.52 4.94 5.82
CA LEU A 153 0.86 3.52 5.78
C LEU A 153 1.78 3.14 6.95
N LEU A 154 2.88 3.88 7.14
CA LEU A 154 3.82 3.61 8.23
C LEU A 154 3.15 3.76 9.61
N ARG A 155 2.22 4.70 9.76
CA ARG A 155 1.46 4.86 11.00
C ARG A 155 0.55 3.66 11.27
N LEU A 156 -0.15 3.16 10.24
CA LEU A 156 -0.96 1.94 10.36
C LEU A 156 -0.09 0.73 10.72
N LEU A 157 1.05 0.55 10.05
CA LEU A 157 1.99 -0.53 10.38
C LEU A 157 2.54 -0.37 11.81
N GLY A 158 2.78 0.87 12.26
CA GLY A 158 3.20 1.16 13.63
C GLY A 158 2.17 0.72 14.65
N ALA A 159 0.89 0.95 14.36
CA ALA A 159 -0.24 0.47 15.17
C ALA A 159 -0.31 -1.07 15.21
N CYS A 160 -0.01 -1.75 14.10
CA CYS A 160 0.08 -3.21 14.06
C CYS A 160 1.26 -3.79 14.88
N ALA A 161 2.33 -3.01 15.05
CA ALA A 161 3.51 -3.40 15.83
C ALA A 161 3.40 -3.04 17.32
N ASP A 162 2.40 -2.24 17.69
CA ASP A 162 2.21 -1.77 19.05
C ASP A 162 1.82 -2.94 19.98
N PRO A 163 2.40 -3.07 21.19
CA PRO A 163 2.09 -4.16 22.10
C PRO A 163 0.66 -4.16 22.67
N GLU A 164 0.02 -2.99 22.77
CA GLU A 164 -1.32 -2.84 23.33
C GLU A 164 -2.40 -3.03 22.26
N LEU A 165 -2.17 -2.48 21.07
CA LEU A 165 -3.10 -2.58 19.95
C LEU A 165 -2.88 -3.87 19.13
N GLY A 166 -1.63 -4.08 18.70
CA GLY A 166 -1.19 -5.24 17.95
C GLY A 166 -1.92 -5.50 16.63
N CYS A 167 -1.66 -6.68 16.06
CA CYS A 167 -2.38 -7.21 14.92
C CYS A 167 -3.01 -8.56 15.30
N PRO A 168 -4.35 -8.70 15.29
CA PRO A 168 -5.02 -9.97 15.55
C PRO A 168 -4.57 -11.08 14.60
N SER A 169 -4.54 -12.33 15.08
CA SER A 169 -4.12 -13.49 14.28
C SER A 169 -4.93 -13.65 12.98
N ALA A 170 -6.21 -13.28 13.00
CA ALA A 170 -7.09 -13.31 11.83
C ALA A 170 -6.66 -12.34 10.70
N LEU A 171 -5.86 -11.32 11.02
CA LEU A 171 -5.39 -10.30 10.08
C LEU A 171 -3.94 -10.51 9.64
N GLU A 172 -3.21 -11.47 10.22
CA GLU A 172 -1.80 -11.76 9.90
C GLU A 172 -1.56 -11.95 8.39
N ASN A 173 -2.46 -12.67 7.71
CA ASN A 173 -2.35 -12.88 6.27
C ASN A 173 -2.43 -11.55 5.50
N SER A 174 -3.36 -10.67 5.87
CA SER A 174 -3.50 -9.35 5.25
C SER A 174 -2.28 -8.47 5.53
N LEU A 175 -1.75 -8.51 6.74
CA LEU A 175 -0.54 -7.79 7.12
C LEU A 175 0.68 -8.25 6.31
N VAL A 176 0.92 -9.57 6.24
CA VAL A 176 2.06 -10.12 5.49
C VAL A 176 1.93 -9.88 3.99
N LEU A 177 0.71 -9.93 3.44
CA LEU A 177 0.44 -9.53 2.06
C LEU A 177 0.81 -8.07 1.80
N LEU A 178 0.37 -7.16 2.66
CA LEU A 178 0.69 -5.74 2.57
C LEU A 178 2.20 -5.49 2.67
N LEU A 179 2.87 -6.08 3.66
CA LEU A 179 4.33 -5.97 3.83
C LEU A 179 5.06 -6.46 2.58
N ASN A 180 4.63 -7.57 1.99
CA ASN A 180 5.19 -8.07 0.75
C ASN A 180 4.99 -7.09 -0.43
N GLN A 181 3.82 -6.47 -0.57
CA GLN A 181 3.60 -5.45 -1.63
C GLN A 181 4.50 -4.24 -1.47
N VAL A 182 4.74 -3.79 -0.23
CA VAL A 182 5.71 -2.72 0.06
C VAL A 182 7.12 -3.15 -0.36
N CYS A 183 7.54 -4.37 0.00
CA CYS A 183 8.86 -4.90 -0.37
C CYS A 183 9.04 -5.03 -1.90
N VAL A 184 8.01 -5.50 -2.62
CA VAL A 184 8.00 -5.54 -4.09
C VAL A 184 8.14 -4.12 -4.67
N SER A 185 7.44 -3.15 -4.10
CA SER A 185 7.49 -1.76 -4.56
C SER A 185 8.88 -1.15 -4.35
N MET A 186 9.51 -1.39 -3.20
CA MET A 186 10.89 -0.98 -2.92
C MET A 186 11.89 -1.60 -3.89
N ALA A 187 11.76 -2.89 -4.19
CA ALA A 187 12.65 -3.59 -5.12
C ALA A 187 12.49 -3.09 -6.56
N ARG A 188 11.27 -2.71 -6.98
CA ARG A 188 11.00 -2.13 -8.30
C ARG A 188 11.45 -0.68 -8.41
N GLN A 189 11.40 0.07 -7.31
CA GLN A 189 11.58 1.52 -7.30
C GLN A 189 12.51 1.92 -6.14
N PRO A 190 13.83 2.04 -6.39
CA PRO A 190 14.82 2.34 -5.35
C PRO A 190 14.54 3.63 -4.55
N VAL A 191 13.89 4.62 -5.17
CA VAL A 191 13.48 5.87 -4.49
C VAL A 191 12.54 5.61 -3.31
N VAL A 192 11.68 4.59 -3.39
CA VAL A 192 10.76 4.23 -2.28
C VAL A 192 11.56 3.73 -1.07
N LEU A 193 12.63 2.97 -1.31
CA LEU A 193 13.55 2.54 -0.26
C LEU A 193 14.15 3.78 0.43
N GLU A 194 14.73 4.72 -0.33
CA GLU A 194 15.28 5.95 0.24
C GLU A 194 14.25 6.75 1.05
N MET A 195 13.02 6.85 0.54
CA MET A 195 11.92 7.58 1.20
C MET A 195 11.53 6.93 2.52
N LEU A 196 11.40 5.60 2.56
CA LEU A 196 11.17 4.84 3.80
C LEU A 196 12.30 5.09 4.81
N PHE A 197 13.55 5.13 4.34
CA PHE A 197 14.73 5.40 5.17
C PHE A 197 14.77 6.82 5.75
N ARG A 198 14.31 7.81 4.97
CA ARG A 198 14.21 9.22 5.40
C ARG A 198 12.98 9.51 6.26
N ALA A 199 11.90 8.75 6.07
CA ALA A 199 10.68 8.89 6.85
C ALA A 199 10.86 8.49 8.33
N ALA A 200 12.00 7.89 8.69
CA ALA A 200 12.37 7.68 10.08
C ALA A 200 12.76 8.98 10.79
N PRO A 201 12.09 9.33 11.90
CA PRO A 201 12.54 10.41 12.75
C PRO A 201 13.93 10.05 13.32
N ALA A 202 14.90 10.96 13.15
CA ALA A 202 16.30 10.80 13.53
C ALA A 202 16.56 10.52 15.04
N GLN A 203 15.53 10.57 15.88
CA GLN A 203 15.61 10.30 17.32
C GLN A 203 15.11 8.91 17.73
N GLN A 204 14.49 8.18 16.80
CA GLN A 204 13.94 6.86 17.06
C GLN A 204 14.10 6.04 15.78
N GLY A 205 15.26 5.39 15.66
CA GLY A 205 15.67 4.62 14.47
C GLY A 205 14.83 3.37 14.19
N SER A 206 13.56 3.36 14.56
CA SER A 206 12.68 2.19 14.61
C SER A 206 11.69 2.07 13.45
N THR A 207 11.38 3.14 12.69
CA THR A 207 10.48 3.01 11.52
C THR A 207 11.18 2.41 10.30
N ASN A 208 12.48 2.68 10.12
CA ASN A 208 13.34 1.98 9.14
C ASN A 208 13.31 0.46 9.33
N LEU A 209 13.00 0.04 10.56
CA LEU A 209 12.97 -1.34 11.01
C LEU A 209 11.55 -1.85 11.07
N LEU A 210 10.53 -1.01 10.95
CA LEU A 210 9.16 -1.39 11.24
C LEU A 210 8.70 -2.52 10.32
N ILE A 211 8.97 -2.40 9.02
CA ILE A 211 8.66 -3.44 8.03
C ILE A 211 9.42 -4.73 8.37
N PHE A 212 10.72 -4.64 8.70
CA PHE A 212 11.55 -5.79 9.04
C PHE A 212 11.09 -6.46 10.35
N SER A 213 10.96 -5.69 11.42
CA SER A 213 10.48 -6.11 12.73
C SER A 213 9.11 -6.77 12.66
N LEU A 214 8.22 -6.29 11.80
CA LEU A 214 6.93 -6.93 11.54
C LEU A 214 7.06 -8.24 10.77
N LEU A 215 8.05 -8.39 9.86
CA LEU A 215 8.27 -9.63 9.10
C LEU A 215 8.96 -10.74 9.91
N VAL A 216 9.90 -10.40 10.80
CA VAL A 216 10.72 -11.38 11.54
C VAL A 216 9.91 -12.46 12.27
N PRO A 217 8.79 -12.16 12.96
CA PRO A 217 7.97 -13.19 13.60
C PRO A 217 7.39 -14.23 12.63
N PHE A 218 7.23 -13.89 11.35
CA PHE A 218 6.61 -14.76 10.35
C PHE A 218 7.59 -15.65 9.60
N ILE A 219 8.89 -15.31 9.51
CA ILE A 219 9.85 -16.04 8.66
C ILE A 219 10.07 -17.50 9.10
N HIS A 220 9.87 -17.80 10.39
CA HIS A 220 10.01 -19.14 10.96
C HIS A 220 8.72 -19.95 10.92
N ARG A 221 7.61 -19.36 10.48
CA ARG A 221 6.33 -20.06 10.39
C ARG A 221 6.29 -20.95 9.16
N ASP A 222 5.61 -22.08 9.29
CA ASP A 222 5.30 -22.97 8.19
C ASP A 222 4.12 -22.45 7.37
N GLY A 223 4.01 -22.92 6.13
CA GLY A 223 2.91 -22.59 5.23
C GLY A 223 3.08 -21.28 4.44
N ALA A 224 2.00 -20.84 3.82
CA ALA A 224 2.01 -19.75 2.84
C ALA A 224 2.44 -18.40 3.46
N ILE A 225 1.99 -18.09 4.68
CA ILE A 225 2.35 -16.84 5.38
C ILE A 225 3.85 -16.76 5.60
N GLY A 226 4.46 -17.84 6.13
CA GLY A 226 5.90 -17.85 6.36
C GLY A 226 6.70 -17.81 5.06
N GLN A 227 6.23 -18.49 4.00
CA GLN A 227 6.88 -18.40 2.71
C GLN A 227 6.87 -16.98 2.16
N GLN A 228 5.72 -16.31 2.21
CA GLN A 228 5.59 -14.95 1.75
C GLN A 228 6.45 -13.96 2.56
N ALA A 229 6.56 -14.16 3.88
CA ALA A 229 7.45 -13.35 4.71
C ALA A 229 8.93 -13.53 4.33
N ARG A 230 9.35 -14.78 4.01
CA ARG A 230 10.70 -15.07 3.51
C ARG A 230 10.94 -14.42 2.15
N ASP A 231 9.99 -14.52 1.22
CA ASP A 231 10.09 -13.91 -0.12
C ASP A 231 10.19 -12.38 -0.02
N ALA A 232 9.36 -11.76 0.83
CA ALA A 232 9.39 -10.32 1.07
C ALA A 232 10.75 -9.86 1.60
N LEU A 233 11.31 -10.59 2.57
CA LEU A 233 12.61 -10.26 3.14
C LEU A 233 13.76 -10.40 2.13
N LEU A 234 13.72 -11.44 1.28
CA LEU A 234 14.68 -11.63 0.19
C LEU A 234 14.63 -10.47 -0.82
N LEU A 235 13.44 -9.96 -1.15
CA LEU A 235 13.29 -8.80 -2.03
C LEU A 235 13.95 -7.55 -1.45
N VAL A 236 13.79 -7.31 -0.15
CA VAL A 236 14.41 -6.15 0.50
C VAL A 236 15.92 -6.31 0.58
N MET A 237 16.42 -7.50 0.90
CA MET A 237 17.85 -7.79 0.89
C MET A 237 18.46 -7.55 -0.49
N ALA A 238 17.82 -8.04 -1.55
CA ALA A 238 18.26 -7.80 -2.92
C ALA A 238 18.24 -6.31 -3.29
N ALA A 239 17.20 -5.57 -2.90
CA ALA A 239 17.09 -4.13 -3.13
C ALA A 239 18.13 -3.32 -2.31
N SER A 240 18.53 -3.83 -1.14
CA SER A 240 19.50 -3.18 -0.26
C SER A 240 20.95 -3.35 -0.67
N ALA A 241 21.26 -4.35 -1.51
CA ALA A 241 22.64 -4.60 -1.98
C ALA A 241 23.23 -3.39 -2.74
N SER A 242 22.39 -2.53 -3.30
CA SER A 242 22.78 -1.27 -3.95
C SER A 242 22.81 -0.06 -3.01
N HIS A 243 22.43 -0.23 -1.73
CA HIS A 243 22.33 0.84 -0.73
C HIS A 243 23.07 0.43 0.56
N GLU A 244 24.33 0.84 0.67
CA GLU A 244 25.27 0.41 1.72
C GLU A 244 24.75 0.65 3.17
N ALA A 245 23.98 1.72 3.39
CA ALA A 245 23.36 2.01 4.69
C ALA A 245 22.29 0.97 5.08
N VAL A 246 21.53 0.46 4.11
CA VAL A 246 20.49 -0.55 4.31
C VAL A 246 21.13 -1.93 4.49
N ALA A 247 22.14 -2.25 3.68
CA ALA A 247 22.90 -3.49 3.79
C ALA A 247 23.59 -3.63 5.15
N ARG A 248 24.29 -2.57 5.62
CA ARG A 248 24.92 -2.53 6.95
C ARG A 248 23.90 -2.74 8.07
N TYR A 249 22.75 -2.08 7.97
CA TYR A 249 21.70 -2.21 8.96
C TYR A 249 21.15 -3.65 9.04
N ILE A 250 20.84 -4.27 7.90
CA ILE A 250 20.36 -5.66 7.83
C ILE A 250 21.40 -6.61 8.44
N ALA A 251 22.68 -6.43 8.12
CA ALA A 251 23.77 -7.28 8.60
C ALA A 251 23.99 -7.17 10.13
N GLU A 252 23.84 -5.98 10.71
CA GLU A 252 24.10 -5.75 12.13
C GLU A 252 22.92 -6.12 13.06
N ASN A 253 21.68 -6.07 12.55
CA ASN A 253 20.47 -6.14 13.40
C ASN A 253 19.57 -7.34 13.11
N SER A 254 19.80 -8.02 12.00
CA SER A 254 19.06 -9.24 11.73
C SER A 254 19.87 -10.41 12.28
N TYR A 255 19.24 -11.31 13.05
CA TYR A 255 19.88 -12.57 13.52
C TYR A 255 20.19 -13.55 12.36
N PHE A 256 20.30 -13.07 11.11
CA PHE A 256 20.95 -13.81 10.05
C PHE A 256 22.42 -13.85 10.43
N CYS A 257 22.84 -15.01 10.92
CA CYS A 257 24.19 -15.33 11.36
C CYS A 257 25.24 -14.48 10.60
N PRO A 258 26.08 -13.69 11.29
CA PRO A 258 27.09 -12.91 10.60
C PRO A 258 28.04 -13.90 9.93
N VAL A 259 27.93 -14.03 8.61
CA VAL A 259 29.02 -14.59 7.82
C VAL A 259 30.11 -13.55 7.95
N SER A 260 30.98 -13.77 8.92
CA SER A 260 32.04 -12.84 9.28
C SER A 260 32.87 -12.55 8.03
N ASP A 261 33.12 -11.26 7.78
CA ASP A 261 33.99 -10.71 6.72
C ASP A 261 35.46 -11.17 6.86
N ALA A 262 35.70 -12.48 6.81
CA ALA A 262 37.03 -13.08 6.73
C ALA A 262 37.26 -13.79 5.37
N ASP A 263 36.24 -13.90 4.52
CA ASP A 263 36.28 -14.73 3.30
C ASP A 263 36.11 -13.92 2.00
N HIS A 264 36.26 -12.60 2.03
CA HIS A 264 36.04 -11.76 0.83
C HIS A 264 37.15 -11.82 -0.23
N GLU A 265 38.22 -12.61 -0.02
CA GLU A 265 39.28 -12.76 -1.02
C GLU A 265 39.51 -14.20 -1.51
N ASN A 266 38.74 -15.20 -1.06
CA ASN A 266 39.02 -16.60 -1.45
C ASN A 266 37.83 -17.49 -1.84
N ARG A 267 36.62 -16.94 -2.01
CA ARG A 267 35.42 -17.76 -2.26
C ARG A 267 34.64 -17.50 -3.54
N MET A 268 35.19 -16.72 -4.47
CA MET A 268 34.69 -16.61 -5.85
C MET A 268 35.17 -17.73 -6.80
N GLN A 269 35.75 -18.83 -6.27
CA GLN A 269 36.08 -20.03 -7.07
C GLN A 269 35.27 -21.29 -6.68
N GLY A 270 34.40 -21.22 -5.67
CA GLY A 270 33.78 -22.43 -5.09
C GLY A 270 32.34 -22.74 -5.47
N PHE A 271 31.60 -21.84 -6.12
CA PHE A 271 30.15 -22.02 -6.32
C PHE A 271 29.74 -22.31 -7.78
N CYS A 272 30.70 -22.59 -8.67
CA CYS A 272 30.46 -23.09 -10.04
C CYS A 272 30.97 -24.52 -10.28
N ARG A 273 31.27 -25.28 -9.23
CA ARG A 273 31.50 -26.73 -9.32
C ARG A 273 31.03 -27.41 -8.03
N GLU A 274 29.75 -27.77 -8.02
CA GLU A 274 29.22 -29.12 -7.73
C GLU A 274 27.71 -29.12 -7.94
#